data_AF-A0A4D4MY96-F1
#
_entry.id   AF-A0A4D4MY96-F1
#
_cell.length_a   1.000
_cell.length_b   1.000
_cell.length_c   1.000
_cell.angle_alpha   90.00
_cell.angle_beta   90.00
_cell.angle_gamma   90.00
#
_symmetry.space_group_name_H-M   'P 1'
#
loop_
_entity.id
_entity.type
_entity.pdbx_description
1 polymer ?
#
loop_
_entity_poly.entity_id
_entity_poly.type
_entity_poly.pdbx_seq_one_letter_code
_entity_poly.pdbx_strand_id
1 'polypeptide(L)'
;MRVAAEAGWRLLVLAGTVWVLMRVISAVQLVVLAFVAALLITALLQPTVARLTRHGVPRGLATALTAILGFVVMGLIGWFVTWQVMENIDNLSNQVQDGIDELRKWLLNSPFHVTPKQINEIAKNLREAVGANTDQITSAGLEGVTVIVEALTGILLTMFSTLFLLYDGRRIWEWTLKLVPSAARPGVAGAGPRAWRTLTAYVRGTVIVAMIDAIFIGLGIYFLDVPMAVPLAVFIFLFAFIPLVGAVVSGALAVVVALVTQGVFTAVLTLAVVLAVQQIEGHILQPFILGRAVRVHPLAVVLSVAAGGMVAGIGGAVVAVPLVAVTNTVVGSLRSYSQDRAVRQATTATPPAQTPTEPSEAPAS
;
A
#
# COMPACT_ATOMS: atom_id res chain seq x y z
N MET A 1 50.17 -2.13 -14.19
CA MET A 1 50.16 -2.40 -12.74
C MET A 1 49.46 -1.30 -11.93
N ARG A 2 49.90 -0.03 -11.95
CA ARG A 2 49.28 1.06 -11.14
C ARG A 2 47.80 1.34 -11.43
N VAL A 3 47.40 1.37 -12.71
CA VAL A 3 46.00 1.61 -13.11
C VAL A 3 45.05 0.49 -12.66
N ALA A 4 45.52 -0.77 -12.66
CA ALA A 4 44.75 -1.91 -12.17
C ALA A 4 44.58 -1.88 -10.63
N ALA A 5 45.59 -1.42 -9.89
CA ALA A 5 45.51 -1.22 -8.45
C ALA A 5 44.56 -0.05 -8.07
N GLU A 6 44.56 1.03 -8.85
CA GLU A 6 43.64 2.16 -8.68
C GLU A 6 42.18 1.80 -8.97
N ALA A 7 41.94 1.00 -10.01
CA ALA A 7 40.60 0.47 -10.31
C ALA A 7 40.16 -0.55 -9.24
N GLY A 8 41.09 -1.37 -8.75
CA GLY A 8 40.83 -2.40 -7.74
C GLY A 8 40.37 -1.84 -6.40
N TRP A 9 41.06 -0.83 -5.84
CA TRP A 9 40.63 -0.26 -4.55
C TRP A 9 39.32 0.53 -4.67
N ARG A 10 39.07 1.22 -5.80
CA ARG A 10 37.79 1.92 -6.05
C ARG A 10 36.63 0.94 -6.15
N LEU A 11 36.83 -0.22 -6.80
CA LEU A 11 35.84 -1.30 -6.82
C LEU A 11 35.63 -1.92 -5.44
N LEU A 12 36.67 -2.09 -4.64
CA LEU A 12 36.55 -2.59 -3.26
C LEU A 12 35.83 -1.59 -2.34
N VAL A 13 36.06 -0.29 -2.48
CA VAL A 13 35.34 0.75 -1.73
C VAL A 13 33.87 0.85 -2.18
N LEU A 14 33.61 0.76 -3.48
CA LEU A 14 32.25 0.71 -4.02
C LEU A 14 31.51 -0.54 -3.51
N ALA A 15 32.13 -1.71 -3.62
CA ALA A 15 31.58 -2.97 -3.13
C ALA A 15 31.37 -2.96 -1.60
N GLY A 16 32.32 -2.40 -0.85
CA GLY A 16 32.21 -2.22 0.60
C GLY A 16 31.09 -1.25 0.97
N THR A 17 30.93 -0.15 0.25
CA THR A 17 29.85 0.82 0.47
C THR A 17 28.49 0.21 0.13
N VAL A 18 28.38 -0.53 -0.98
CA VAL A 18 27.18 -1.27 -1.36
C VAL A 18 26.86 -2.35 -0.33
N TRP A 19 27.86 -3.08 0.17
CA TRP A 19 27.69 -4.09 1.21
C TRP A 19 27.23 -3.50 2.54
N VAL A 20 27.85 -2.39 2.99
CA VAL A 20 27.44 -1.66 4.20
C VAL A 20 26.03 -1.11 4.04
N LEU A 21 25.70 -0.52 2.88
CA LEU A 21 24.35 -0.04 2.59
C LEU A 21 23.34 -1.18 2.64
N MET A 22 23.61 -2.32 2.00
CA MET A 22 22.73 -3.50 2.07
C MET A 22 22.57 -3.98 3.52
N ARG A 23 23.65 -4.05 4.30
CA ARG A 23 23.62 -4.47 5.71
C ARG A 23 22.78 -3.53 6.58
N VAL A 24 22.93 -2.21 6.39
CA VAL A 24 22.16 -1.19 7.11
C VAL A 24 20.69 -1.23 6.68
N ILE A 25 20.42 -1.33 5.39
CA ILE A 25 19.04 -1.43 4.86
C ILE A 25 18.35 -2.66 5.45
N SER A 26 18.98 -3.84 5.44
CA SER A 26 18.41 -5.06 6.03
C SER A 26 18.20 -4.96 7.55
N ALA A 27 19.12 -4.29 8.27
CA ALA A 27 19.00 -4.14 9.73
C ALA A 27 17.88 -3.16 10.13
N VAL A 28 17.59 -2.16 9.30
CA VAL A 28 16.60 -1.11 9.59
C VAL A 28 15.27 -1.37 8.89
N GLN A 29 15.18 -2.36 7.99
CA GLN A 29 13.98 -2.66 7.21
C GLN A 29 12.74 -2.85 8.08
N LEU A 30 12.82 -3.64 9.15
CA LEU A 30 11.70 -3.86 10.07
C LEU A 30 11.27 -2.56 10.75
N VAL A 31 12.22 -1.73 11.18
CA VAL A 31 11.96 -0.43 11.81
C VAL A 31 11.32 0.54 10.81
N VAL A 32 11.81 0.59 9.58
CA VAL A 32 11.25 1.43 8.51
C VAL A 32 9.84 0.99 8.17
N LEU A 33 9.60 -0.31 7.96
CA LEU A 33 8.28 -0.83 7.66
C LEU A 33 7.30 -0.57 8.80
N ALA A 34 7.71 -0.81 10.06
CA ALA A 34 6.88 -0.52 11.23
C ALA A 34 6.57 0.98 11.34
N PHE A 35 7.54 1.85 11.08
CA PHE A 35 7.33 3.30 11.09
C PHE A 35 6.41 3.76 9.96
N VAL A 36 6.55 3.21 8.76
CA VAL A 36 5.66 3.56 7.64
C VAL A 36 4.26 3.01 7.86
N ALA A 37 4.11 1.78 8.36
CA ALA A 37 2.83 1.25 8.80
C ALA A 37 2.19 2.18 9.85
N ALA A 38 2.98 2.67 10.81
CA ALA A 38 2.52 3.63 11.80
C ALA A 38 2.07 4.96 11.19
N LEU A 39 2.76 5.46 10.16
CA LEU A 39 2.33 6.65 9.41
C LEU A 39 0.98 6.42 8.71
N LEU A 40 0.78 5.25 8.08
CA LEU A 40 -0.48 4.90 7.41
C LEU A 40 -1.63 4.77 8.42
N ILE A 41 -1.41 4.05 9.51
CA ILE A 41 -2.40 3.89 10.59
C ILE A 41 -2.72 5.25 11.23
N THR A 42 -1.70 6.07 11.50
CA THR A 42 -1.90 7.43 12.02
C THR A 42 -2.72 8.27 11.04
N ALA A 43 -2.42 8.20 9.74
CA ALA A 43 -3.18 8.92 8.72
C ALA A 43 -4.66 8.49 8.67
N LEU A 44 -4.94 7.20 8.93
CA LEU A 44 -6.31 6.67 9.06
C LEU A 44 -7.02 7.11 10.35
N LEU A 45 -6.33 7.09 11.49
CA LEU A 45 -6.91 7.34 12.81
C LEU A 45 -7.01 8.82 13.19
N GLN A 46 -6.16 9.69 12.63
CA GLN A 46 -6.10 11.11 12.98
C GLN A 46 -7.43 11.86 12.82
N PRO A 47 -8.25 11.66 11.78
CA PRO A 47 -9.56 12.30 11.67
C PRO A 47 -10.48 11.98 12.87
N THR A 48 -10.38 10.76 13.41
CA THR A 48 -11.16 10.33 14.59
C THR A 48 -10.69 11.05 15.84
N VAL A 49 -9.37 11.17 16.07
CA VAL A 49 -8.83 11.99 17.18
C VAL A 49 -9.29 13.44 17.05
N ALA A 50 -9.21 14.02 15.86
CA ALA A 50 -9.62 15.40 15.62
C ALA A 50 -11.12 15.61 15.91
N ARG A 51 -11.98 14.63 15.60
CA ARG A 51 -13.40 14.66 15.98
C ARG A 51 -13.58 14.59 17.49
N LEU A 52 -12.91 13.67 18.18
CA LEU A 52 -13.02 13.56 19.65
C LEU A 52 -12.55 14.82 20.38
N THR A 53 -11.42 15.40 19.94
CA THR A 53 -10.92 16.66 20.52
C THR A 53 -11.89 17.82 20.27
N ARG A 54 -12.57 17.86 19.11
CA ARG A 54 -13.63 18.85 18.86
C ARG A 54 -14.85 18.69 19.76
N HIS A 55 -15.12 17.50 20.27
CA HIS A 55 -16.19 17.22 21.25
C HIS A 55 -15.74 17.44 22.71
N GLY A 56 -14.56 18.02 22.95
CA GLY A 56 -14.09 18.39 24.28
C GLY A 56 -13.20 17.35 24.99
N VAL A 57 -12.90 16.21 24.35
CA VAL A 57 -11.99 15.21 24.95
C VAL A 57 -10.55 15.75 24.93
N PRO A 58 -9.81 15.72 26.05
CA PRO A 58 -8.42 16.18 26.08
C PRO A 58 -7.56 15.33 25.16
N ARG A 59 -6.61 15.97 24.47
CA ARG A 59 -5.84 15.37 23.38
C ARG A 59 -5.16 14.04 23.72
N GLY A 60 -4.66 13.91 24.95
CA GLY A 60 -4.05 12.66 25.44
C GLY A 60 -5.03 11.49 25.46
N LEU A 61 -6.22 11.67 26.05
CA LEU A 61 -7.27 10.66 26.09
C LEU A 61 -7.81 10.35 24.70
N ALA A 62 -8.03 11.37 23.87
CA ALA A 62 -8.50 11.19 22.50
C ALA A 62 -7.53 10.33 21.67
N THR A 63 -6.22 10.57 21.83
CA THR A 63 -5.16 9.80 21.18
C THR A 63 -5.14 8.36 21.68
N ALA A 64 -5.07 8.16 22.99
CA ALA A 64 -4.98 6.83 23.60
C ALA A 64 -6.21 5.97 23.24
N LEU A 65 -7.42 6.52 23.40
CA LEU A 65 -8.65 5.82 23.08
C LEU A 65 -8.74 5.44 21.60
N THR A 66 -8.41 6.37 20.70
CA THR A 66 -8.47 6.11 19.25
C THR A 66 -7.42 5.08 18.82
N ALA A 67 -6.21 5.16 19.37
CA ALA A 67 -5.15 4.19 19.07
C ALA A 67 -5.52 2.80 19.59
N ILE A 68 -5.92 2.67 20.86
CA ILE A 68 -6.31 1.39 21.46
C ILE A 68 -7.47 0.78 20.68
N LEU A 69 -8.54 1.54 20.43
CA LEU A 69 -9.69 1.06 19.66
C LEU A 69 -9.28 0.64 18.24
N GLY A 70 -8.45 1.43 17.57
CA GLY A 70 -7.94 1.12 16.24
C GLY A 70 -7.16 -0.20 16.20
N PHE A 71 -6.22 -0.40 17.14
CA PHE A 71 -5.44 -1.64 17.23
C PHE A 71 -6.29 -2.84 17.63
N VAL A 72 -7.27 -2.68 18.52
CA VAL A 72 -8.22 -3.74 18.87
C VAL A 72 -9.03 -4.15 17.64
N VAL A 73 -9.58 -3.21 16.88
CA VAL A 73 -10.35 -3.52 15.66
C VAL A 73 -9.49 -4.24 14.63
N MET A 74 -8.27 -3.74 14.35
CA MET A 74 -7.34 -4.41 13.42
C MET A 74 -6.96 -5.81 13.89
N GLY A 75 -6.70 -5.99 15.20
CA GLY A 75 -6.39 -7.27 15.81
C GLY A 75 -7.56 -8.26 15.74
N LEU A 76 -8.79 -7.80 15.98
CA LEU A 76 -10.00 -8.62 15.86
C LEU A 76 -10.25 -9.06 14.41
N ILE A 77 -10.02 -8.20 13.43
CA ILE A 77 -10.10 -8.56 12.01
C ILE A 77 -9.06 -9.65 11.69
N GLY A 78 -7.81 -9.46 12.09
CA GLY A 78 -6.74 -10.44 11.87
C GLY A 78 -7.01 -11.79 12.55
N TRP A 79 -7.48 -11.74 13.80
CA TRP A 79 -7.92 -12.92 14.55
C TRP A 79 -9.06 -13.65 13.82
N PHE A 80 -10.11 -12.93 13.42
CA PHE A 80 -11.28 -13.50 12.74
C PHE A 80 -10.90 -14.21 11.43
N VAL A 81 -10.04 -13.58 10.62
CA VAL A 81 -9.54 -14.21 9.38
C VAL A 81 -8.74 -15.46 9.69
N THR A 82 -7.81 -15.38 10.65
CA THR A 82 -6.95 -16.52 11.01
C THR A 82 -7.78 -17.68 11.52
N TRP A 83 -8.70 -17.40 12.45
CA TRP A 83 -9.65 -18.37 12.98
C TRP A 83 -10.41 -19.05 11.84
N GLN A 84 -10.96 -18.28 10.93
CA GLN A 84 -11.80 -18.85 9.90
C GLN A 84 -11.02 -19.63 8.85
N VAL A 85 -9.80 -19.19 8.50
CA VAL A 85 -8.90 -19.97 7.65
C VAL A 85 -8.57 -21.30 8.33
N MET A 86 -8.19 -21.29 9.61
CA MET A 86 -7.85 -22.51 10.35
C MET A 86 -9.01 -23.50 10.46
N GLU A 87 -10.23 -23.03 10.72
CA GLU A 87 -11.40 -23.91 10.85
C GLU A 87 -11.85 -24.53 9.51
N ASN A 88 -11.48 -23.90 8.39
CA ASN A 88 -11.92 -24.32 7.07
C ASN A 88 -10.79 -24.88 6.20
N ILE A 89 -9.53 -24.89 6.67
CA ILE A 89 -8.37 -25.32 5.87
C ILE A 89 -8.46 -26.80 5.48
N ASP A 90 -8.89 -27.66 6.40
CA ASP A 90 -9.03 -29.10 6.18
C ASP A 90 -10.18 -29.40 5.20
N ASN A 91 -11.27 -28.66 5.30
CA ASN A 91 -12.40 -28.74 4.37
C ASN A 91 -12.05 -28.14 3.00
N LEU A 92 -11.28 -27.05 2.96
CA LEU A 92 -10.81 -26.43 1.71
C LEU A 92 -9.90 -27.36 0.93
N SER A 93 -8.97 -28.06 1.59
CA SER A 93 -8.05 -28.96 0.89
C SER A 93 -8.80 -30.08 0.17
N ASN A 94 -9.78 -30.69 0.83
CA ASN A 94 -10.63 -31.73 0.24
C ASN A 94 -11.52 -31.18 -0.88
N GLN A 95 -12.18 -30.04 -0.64
CA GLN A 95 -13.01 -29.39 -1.64
C GLN A 95 -12.18 -29.03 -2.88
N VAL A 96 -11.00 -28.42 -2.71
CA VAL A 96 -10.10 -28.04 -3.82
C VAL A 96 -9.73 -29.25 -4.68
N GLN A 97 -9.50 -30.41 -4.07
CA GLN A 97 -9.24 -31.64 -4.83
C GLN A 97 -10.44 -32.10 -5.66
N ASP A 98 -11.67 -32.02 -5.11
CA ASP A 98 -12.91 -32.34 -5.81
C ASP A 98 -13.19 -31.35 -6.97
N GLY A 99 -12.97 -30.06 -6.72
CA GLY A 99 -13.10 -28.99 -7.71
C GLY A 99 -12.15 -29.13 -8.90
N ILE A 100 -10.91 -29.55 -8.65
CA ILE A 100 -9.95 -29.88 -9.71
C ILE A 100 -10.47 -31.05 -10.58
N ASP A 101 -11.10 -32.06 -9.97
CA ASP A 101 -11.68 -33.18 -10.70
C ASP A 101 -12.93 -32.79 -11.49
N GLU A 102 -13.74 -31.86 -10.98
CA GLU A 102 -14.90 -31.33 -11.71
C GLU A 102 -14.48 -30.45 -12.89
N LEU A 103 -13.50 -29.56 -12.71
CA LEU A 103 -12.90 -28.79 -13.79
C LEU A 103 -12.34 -29.71 -14.88
N ARG A 104 -11.66 -30.79 -14.47
CA ARG A 104 -11.16 -31.83 -15.38
C ARG A 104 -12.31 -32.48 -16.17
N LYS A 105 -13.40 -32.88 -15.51
CA LYS A 105 -14.57 -33.46 -16.17
C LYS A 105 -15.21 -32.48 -17.16
N TRP A 106 -15.33 -31.21 -16.79
CA TRP A 106 -15.88 -30.18 -17.68
C TRP A 106 -14.98 -29.92 -18.89
N LEU A 107 -13.66 -29.79 -18.71
CA LEU A 107 -12.71 -29.62 -19.82
C LEU A 107 -12.72 -30.81 -20.78
N LEU A 108 -12.84 -32.04 -20.26
CA LEU A 108 -12.92 -33.26 -21.07
C LEU A 108 -14.21 -33.36 -21.90
N ASN A 109 -15.30 -32.79 -21.40
CA ASN A 109 -16.59 -32.74 -22.10
C ASN A 109 -16.79 -31.43 -22.90
N SER A 110 -15.77 -30.56 -22.93
CA SER A 110 -15.83 -29.26 -23.57
C SER A 110 -15.63 -29.37 -25.08
N PRO A 111 -16.29 -28.53 -25.91
CA PRO A 111 -16.07 -28.49 -27.37
C PRO A 111 -14.66 -28.00 -27.75
N PHE A 112 -13.92 -27.41 -26.79
CA PHE A 112 -12.52 -27.09 -26.95
C PHE A 112 -11.71 -28.39 -26.81
N HIS A 113 -11.08 -28.84 -27.89
CA HIS A 113 -10.35 -30.11 -27.95
C HIS A 113 -9.03 -30.05 -27.14
N VAL A 114 -9.12 -29.90 -25.83
CA VAL A 114 -7.97 -29.82 -24.93
C VAL A 114 -7.45 -31.25 -24.69
N THR A 115 -6.13 -31.45 -24.84
CA THR A 115 -5.55 -32.79 -24.79
C THR A 115 -5.55 -33.33 -23.34
N PRO A 116 -5.94 -34.60 -23.09
CA PRO A 116 -5.98 -35.19 -21.74
C PRO A 116 -4.66 -35.08 -20.95
N LYS A 117 -3.52 -35.02 -21.67
CA LYS A 117 -2.19 -34.82 -21.08
C LYS A 117 -2.03 -33.45 -20.42
N GLN A 118 -2.46 -32.37 -21.09
CA GLN A 118 -2.35 -31.01 -20.56
C GLN A 118 -3.26 -30.81 -19.34
N ILE A 119 -4.45 -31.41 -19.36
CA ILE A 119 -5.41 -31.36 -18.25
C ILE A 119 -4.86 -32.07 -17.01
N ASN A 120 -4.30 -33.27 -17.20
CA ASN A 120 -3.71 -34.03 -16.11
C ASN A 120 -2.46 -33.36 -15.51
N GLU A 121 -1.67 -32.66 -16.34
CA GLU A 121 -0.47 -31.94 -15.89
C GLU A 121 -0.84 -30.70 -15.06
N ILE A 122 -1.84 -29.92 -15.50
CA ILE A 122 -2.38 -28.78 -14.72
C ILE A 122 -2.99 -29.25 -13.40
N ALA A 123 -3.79 -30.31 -13.42
CA ALA A 123 -4.40 -30.89 -12.22
C ALA A 123 -3.34 -31.41 -11.23
N LYS A 124 -2.28 -32.04 -11.74
CA LYS A 124 -1.16 -32.52 -10.91
C LYS A 124 -0.40 -31.35 -10.28
N ASN A 125 -0.05 -30.31 -11.05
CA ASN A 125 0.66 -29.14 -10.55
C ASN A 125 -0.15 -28.38 -9.48
N LEU A 126 -1.48 -28.27 -9.66
CA LEU A 126 -2.36 -27.69 -8.65
C LEU A 126 -2.39 -28.52 -7.37
N ARG A 127 -2.48 -29.86 -7.46
CA ARG A 127 -2.46 -30.76 -6.30
C ARG A 127 -1.13 -30.72 -5.55
N GLU A 128 0.00 -30.71 -6.25
CA GLU A 128 1.32 -30.58 -5.63
C GLU A 128 1.50 -29.21 -4.95
N ALA A 129 1.00 -28.12 -5.56
CA ALA A 129 1.05 -26.79 -4.95
C ALA A 129 0.18 -26.68 -3.68
N VAL A 130 -0.95 -27.39 -3.62
CA VAL A 130 -1.81 -27.43 -2.42
C VAL A 130 -1.17 -28.30 -1.34
N GLY A 131 -0.71 -29.53 -1.67
CA GLY A 131 -0.13 -30.46 -0.70
C GLY A 131 1.22 -30.03 -0.12
N ALA A 132 2.12 -29.46 -0.93
CA ALA A 132 3.44 -29.01 -0.47
C ALA A 132 3.36 -27.80 0.49
N ASN A 133 2.31 -26.98 0.40
CA ASN A 133 2.09 -25.86 1.30
C ASN A 133 1.55 -26.30 2.67
N THR A 134 0.76 -27.38 2.74
CA THR A 134 0.21 -27.89 4.01
C THR A 134 1.31 -28.42 4.94
N ASP A 135 2.32 -29.10 4.38
CA ASP A 135 3.47 -29.61 5.14
C ASP A 135 4.40 -28.50 5.64
N GLN A 136 4.59 -27.42 4.85
CA GLN A 136 5.36 -26.25 5.28
C GLN A 136 4.66 -25.42 6.37
N ILE A 137 3.33 -25.40 6.39
CA ILE A 137 2.55 -24.70 7.43
C ILE A 137 2.64 -25.44 8.78
N THR A 138 2.75 -26.78 8.76
CA THR A 138 2.77 -27.62 9.97
C THR A 138 4.18 -27.86 10.53
N SER A 139 5.23 -27.82 9.70
CA SER A 139 6.63 -27.99 10.16
C SER A 139 7.27 -26.69 10.67
N ALA A 140 6.58 -25.93 11.53
CA ALA A 140 7.15 -24.73 12.15
C ALA A 140 8.02 -25.11 13.36
N GLY A 141 9.28 -25.48 13.09
CA GLY A 141 10.34 -25.61 14.09
C GLY A 141 10.82 -24.26 14.64
N LEU A 142 12.07 -24.21 15.12
CA LEU A 142 12.70 -23.02 15.72
C LEU A 142 12.61 -21.73 14.86
N GLU A 143 12.46 -21.84 13.53
CA GLU A 143 12.25 -20.71 12.62
C GLU A 143 10.91 -19.98 12.86
N GLY A 144 9.86 -20.69 13.30
CA GLY A 144 8.57 -20.07 13.64
C GLY A 144 8.65 -19.12 14.83
N VAL A 145 9.52 -19.42 15.80
CA VAL A 145 9.73 -18.56 16.98
C VAL A 145 10.35 -17.23 16.56
N THR A 146 11.34 -17.22 15.68
CA THR A 146 11.97 -15.99 15.18
C THR A 146 10.97 -15.11 14.43
N VAL A 147 10.13 -15.69 13.57
CA VAL A 147 9.09 -14.95 12.83
C VAL A 147 8.08 -14.32 13.79
N ILE A 148 7.65 -15.04 14.83
CA ILE A 148 6.74 -14.50 15.85
C ILE A 148 7.40 -13.33 16.59
N VAL A 149 8.66 -13.46 17.00
CA VAL A 149 9.39 -12.38 17.70
C VAL A 149 9.55 -11.15 16.81
N GLU A 150 9.89 -11.31 15.53
CA GLU A 150 9.98 -10.22 14.56
C GLU A 150 8.61 -9.55 14.36
N ALA A 151 7.55 -10.33 14.19
CA ALA A 151 6.19 -9.81 14.04
C ALA A 151 5.74 -9.02 15.28
N LEU A 152 5.95 -9.56 16.49
CA LEU A 152 5.65 -8.88 17.75
C LEU A 152 6.46 -7.59 17.90
N THR A 153 7.73 -7.62 17.54
CA THR A 153 8.60 -6.43 17.56
C THR A 153 8.08 -5.38 16.58
N GLY A 154 7.72 -5.77 15.35
CA GLY A 154 7.12 -4.89 14.35
C GLY A 154 5.80 -4.29 14.79
N ILE A 155 4.91 -5.09 15.39
CA ILE A 155 3.62 -4.63 15.95
C ILE A 155 3.87 -3.62 17.07
N LEU A 156 4.77 -3.93 18.00
CA LEU A 156 5.08 -3.04 19.13
C LEU A 156 5.66 -1.71 18.65
N LEU A 157 6.62 -1.74 17.72
CA LEU A 157 7.19 -0.54 17.12
C LEU A 157 6.14 0.28 16.35
N THR A 158 5.24 -0.39 15.63
CA THR A 158 4.14 0.25 14.91
C THR A 158 3.17 0.92 15.88
N MET A 159 2.79 0.24 16.95
CA MET A 159 1.89 0.75 17.99
C MET A 159 2.50 1.95 18.71
N PHE A 160 3.75 1.82 19.16
CA PHE A 160 4.50 2.90 19.80
C PHE A 160 4.63 4.11 18.87
N SER A 161 5.07 3.90 17.63
CA SER A 161 5.23 4.98 16.65
C SER A 161 3.89 5.67 16.35
N THR A 162 2.80 4.90 16.23
CA THR A 162 1.45 5.44 15.97
C THR A 162 1.02 6.34 17.12
N LEU A 163 1.20 5.92 18.38
CA LEU A 163 0.85 6.72 19.55
C LEU A 163 1.58 8.07 19.56
N PHE A 164 2.90 8.06 19.33
CA PHE A 164 3.71 9.28 19.30
C PHE A 164 3.37 10.19 18.12
N LEU A 165 3.18 9.62 16.92
CA LEU A 165 2.79 10.39 15.73
C LEU A 165 1.41 11.04 15.90
N LEU A 166 0.48 10.33 16.54
CA LEU A 166 -0.89 10.81 16.78
C LEU A 166 -0.93 11.87 17.88
N TYR A 167 -0.17 11.68 18.97
CA TYR A 167 -0.09 12.63 20.08
C TYR A 167 0.67 13.90 19.69
N ASP A 168 1.90 13.75 19.18
CA ASP A 168 2.93 14.80 19.06
C ASP A 168 3.37 15.08 17.61
N GLY A 169 2.62 14.64 16.59
CA GLY A 169 3.02 14.74 15.18
C GLY A 169 3.46 16.13 14.71
N ARG A 170 2.90 17.22 15.26
CA ARG A 170 3.35 18.59 14.96
C ARG A 170 4.76 18.88 15.51
N ARG A 171 5.04 18.48 16.75
CA ARG A 171 6.34 18.66 17.39
C ARG A 171 7.41 17.83 16.69
N ILE A 172 7.07 16.60 16.28
CA ILE A 172 7.93 15.75 15.47
C ILE A 172 8.25 16.44 14.14
N TRP A 173 7.25 16.97 13.44
CA TRP A 173 7.46 17.71 12.19
C TRP A 173 8.36 18.94 12.35
N GLU A 174 8.11 19.76 13.37
CA GLU A 174 8.94 20.94 13.67
C GLU A 174 10.38 20.57 14.01
N TRP A 175 10.59 19.44 14.69
CA TRP A 175 11.91 18.88 14.95
C TRP A 175 12.58 18.38 13.67
N THR A 176 11.87 17.66 12.79
CA THR A 176 12.39 17.23 11.49
C THR A 176 12.81 18.42 10.63
N LEU A 177 12.06 19.53 10.68
CA LEU A 177 12.42 20.76 9.97
C LEU A 177 13.73 21.40 10.47
N LYS A 178 14.23 21.06 11.66
CA LYS A 178 15.54 21.54 12.15
C LYS A 178 16.70 20.81 11.48
N LEU A 179 16.48 19.64 10.91
CA LEU A 179 17.48 18.87 10.16
C LEU A 179 17.64 19.39 8.72
N VAL A 180 16.68 20.19 8.23
CA VAL A 180 16.69 20.73 6.88
C VAL A 180 17.54 22.01 6.83
N PRO A 181 18.46 22.16 5.85
CA PRO A 181 19.24 23.39 5.67
C PRO A 181 18.34 24.63 5.55
N SER A 182 18.81 25.76 6.10
CA SER A 182 18.05 27.02 6.18
C SER A 182 17.50 27.48 4.83
N ALA A 183 18.25 27.27 3.74
CA ALA A 183 17.85 27.63 2.38
C ALA A 183 16.63 26.85 1.85
N ALA A 184 16.47 25.58 2.25
CA ALA A 184 15.37 24.70 1.81
C ALA A 184 14.19 24.66 2.80
N ARG A 185 14.42 25.08 4.05
CA ARG A 185 13.47 24.97 5.16
C ARG A 185 12.08 25.57 4.88
N PRO A 186 11.93 26.77 4.26
CA PRO A 186 10.61 27.33 3.98
C PRO A 186 9.82 26.51 2.94
N GLY A 187 10.50 25.98 1.92
CA GLY A 187 9.88 25.11 0.91
C GLY A 187 9.41 23.79 1.52
N VAL A 188 10.26 23.14 2.32
CA VAL A 188 9.94 21.86 2.99
C VAL A 188 8.83 22.04 4.04
N ALA A 189 8.84 23.14 4.79
CA ALA A 189 7.79 23.46 5.78
C ALA A 189 6.38 23.49 5.17
N GLY A 190 6.25 23.96 3.92
CA GLY A 190 5.00 23.91 3.17
C GLY A 190 4.69 22.53 2.57
N ALA A 191 5.69 21.72 2.24
CA ALA A 191 5.51 20.43 1.60
C ALA A 191 4.94 19.37 2.57
N GLY A 192 5.40 19.32 3.82
CA GLY A 192 4.96 18.31 4.80
C GLY A 192 3.45 18.24 5.03
N PRO A 193 2.76 19.36 5.35
CA PRO A 193 1.31 19.34 5.52
C PRO A 193 0.53 18.95 4.25
N ARG A 194 1.09 19.21 3.05
CA ARG A 194 0.49 18.78 1.79
C ARG A 194 0.66 17.28 1.59
N ALA A 195 1.87 16.76 1.81
CA ALA A 195 2.17 15.33 1.78
C ALA A 195 1.28 14.55 2.76
N TRP A 196 1.11 15.07 3.98
CA TRP A 196 0.25 14.47 4.99
C TRP A 196 -1.22 14.42 4.55
N ARG A 197 -1.74 15.50 3.96
CA ARG A 197 -3.09 15.51 3.39
C ARG A 197 -3.25 14.49 2.25
N THR A 198 -2.26 14.34 1.38
CA THR A 198 -2.25 13.31 0.33
C THR A 198 -2.27 11.91 0.94
N LEU A 199 -1.43 11.65 1.94
CA LEU A 199 -1.36 10.35 2.61
C LEU A 199 -2.69 9.98 3.28
N THR A 200 -3.27 10.90 4.06
CA THR A 200 -4.57 10.71 4.71
C THR A 200 -5.69 10.49 3.69
N ALA A 201 -5.72 11.25 2.59
CA ALA A 201 -6.72 11.07 1.54
C ALA A 201 -6.58 9.71 0.85
N TYR A 202 -5.35 9.30 0.54
CA TYR A 202 -5.06 8.00 -0.06
C TYR A 202 -5.50 6.85 0.85
N VAL A 203 -5.00 6.79 2.09
CA VAL A 203 -5.30 5.69 3.01
C VAL A 203 -6.80 5.58 3.27
N ARG A 204 -7.48 6.70 3.52
CA ARG A 204 -8.93 6.70 3.71
C ARG A 204 -9.67 6.28 2.45
N GLY A 205 -9.21 6.73 1.28
CA GLY A 205 -9.77 6.33 0.00
C GLY A 205 -9.66 4.82 -0.20
N THR A 206 -8.48 4.24 0.02
CA THR A 206 -8.23 2.79 -0.04
C THR A 206 -9.11 2.01 0.92
N VAL A 207 -9.28 2.46 2.17
CA VAL A 207 -10.17 1.78 3.13
C VAL A 207 -11.63 1.79 2.66
N ILE A 208 -12.10 2.91 2.09
CA ILE A 208 -13.47 3.00 1.58
C ILE A 208 -13.64 2.07 0.37
N VAL A 209 -12.69 2.09 -0.58
CA VAL A 209 -12.69 1.21 -1.75
C VAL A 209 -12.69 -0.26 -1.32
N ALA A 210 -11.75 -0.64 -0.45
CA ALA A 210 -11.65 -2.00 0.08
C ALA A 210 -12.94 -2.47 0.76
N MET A 211 -13.61 -1.58 1.51
CA MET A 211 -14.90 -1.89 2.13
C MET A 211 -16.00 -2.10 1.10
N ILE A 212 -16.03 -1.27 0.05
CA ILE A 212 -16.98 -1.45 -1.05
C ILE A 212 -16.71 -2.78 -1.76
N ASP A 213 -15.47 -3.11 -2.07
CA ASP A 213 -15.13 -4.37 -2.74
C ASP A 213 -15.52 -5.58 -1.89
N ALA A 214 -15.19 -5.55 -0.60
CA ALA A 214 -15.55 -6.61 0.34
C ALA A 214 -17.07 -6.80 0.44
N ILE A 215 -17.85 -5.72 0.47
CA ILE A 215 -19.31 -5.79 0.54
C ILE A 215 -19.90 -6.27 -0.78
N PHE A 216 -19.55 -5.65 -1.92
CA PHE A 216 -20.20 -5.94 -3.19
C PHE A 216 -19.76 -7.30 -3.76
N ILE A 217 -18.47 -7.62 -3.72
CA ILE A 217 -18.00 -8.95 -4.13
C ILE A 217 -18.48 -9.99 -3.12
N GLY A 218 -18.40 -9.69 -1.82
CA GLY A 218 -18.88 -10.57 -0.75
C GLY A 218 -20.37 -10.91 -0.85
N LEU A 219 -21.22 -9.92 -1.14
CA LEU A 219 -22.64 -10.16 -1.39
C LEU A 219 -22.86 -10.94 -2.68
N GLY A 220 -22.10 -10.64 -3.74
CA GLY A 220 -22.20 -11.36 -5.00
C GLY A 220 -21.88 -12.84 -4.84
N ILE A 221 -20.80 -13.20 -4.14
CA ILE A 221 -20.48 -14.62 -3.86
C ILE A 221 -21.44 -15.26 -2.85
N TYR A 222 -21.97 -14.49 -1.89
CA TYR A 222 -22.98 -14.96 -0.95
C TYR A 222 -24.28 -15.36 -1.66
N PHE A 223 -24.77 -14.55 -2.59
CA PHE A 223 -25.98 -14.86 -3.38
C PHE A 223 -25.78 -15.99 -4.39
N LEU A 224 -24.53 -16.36 -4.66
CA LEU A 224 -24.17 -17.50 -5.49
C LEU A 224 -23.97 -18.78 -4.65
N ASP A 225 -24.33 -18.75 -3.37
CA ASP A 225 -24.19 -19.84 -2.41
C ASP A 225 -22.74 -20.36 -2.30
N VAL A 226 -21.75 -19.51 -2.61
CA VAL A 226 -20.34 -19.87 -2.46
C VAL A 226 -20.05 -19.94 -0.96
N PRO A 227 -19.60 -21.09 -0.43
CA PRO A 227 -19.23 -21.21 0.97
C PRO A 227 -18.08 -20.25 1.27
N MET A 228 -17.92 -19.90 2.55
CA MET A 228 -16.84 -19.00 2.97
C MET A 228 -16.92 -17.59 2.38
N ALA A 229 -18.11 -17.14 1.96
CA ALA A 229 -18.33 -15.78 1.44
C ALA A 229 -17.81 -14.68 2.38
N VAL A 230 -18.10 -14.78 3.68
CA VAL A 230 -17.65 -13.79 4.68
C VAL A 230 -16.11 -13.76 4.82
N PRO A 231 -15.43 -14.90 5.05
CA PRO A 231 -13.97 -14.96 5.07
C PRO A 231 -13.31 -14.42 3.81
N LEU A 232 -13.87 -14.77 2.66
CA LEU A 232 -13.37 -14.35 1.36
C LEU A 232 -13.56 -12.84 1.15
N ALA A 233 -14.67 -12.27 1.61
CA ALA A 233 -14.89 -10.83 1.66
C ALA A 233 -13.86 -10.12 2.54
N VAL A 234 -13.51 -10.67 3.70
CA VAL A 234 -12.44 -10.10 4.55
C VAL A 234 -11.07 -10.26 3.90
N PHE A 235 -10.82 -11.38 3.21
CA PHE A 235 -9.59 -11.55 2.44
C PHE A 235 -9.47 -10.52 1.31
N ILE A 236 -10.56 -10.27 0.58
CA ILE A 236 -10.66 -9.20 -0.43
C ILE A 236 -10.36 -7.84 0.21
N PHE A 237 -10.98 -7.53 1.35
CA PHE A 237 -10.72 -6.30 2.11
C PHE A 237 -9.24 -6.12 2.43
N LEU A 238 -8.58 -7.16 2.96
CA LEU A 238 -7.17 -7.10 3.37
C LEU A 238 -6.23 -7.00 2.16
N PHE A 239 -6.52 -7.71 1.08
CA PHE A 239 -5.69 -7.69 -0.12
C PHE A 239 -5.85 -6.41 -0.94
N ALA A 240 -6.98 -5.71 -0.84
CA ALA A 240 -7.20 -4.43 -1.52
C ALA A 240 -6.16 -3.34 -1.16
N PHE A 241 -5.41 -3.50 -0.07
CA PHE A 241 -4.29 -2.62 0.29
C PHE A 241 -3.03 -2.85 -0.56
N ILE A 242 -2.95 -3.93 -1.34
CA ILE A 242 -1.85 -4.22 -2.27
C ILE A 242 -2.34 -3.90 -3.69
N PRO A 243 -1.99 -2.75 -4.27
CA PRO A 243 -2.53 -2.37 -5.57
C PRO A 243 -2.14 -3.35 -6.66
N LEU A 244 -3.04 -3.59 -7.63
CA LEU A 244 -2.95 -4.57 -8.72
C LEU A 244 -2.93 -6.03 -8.26
N VAL A 245 -1.97 -6.41 -7.41
CA VAL A 245 -1.79 -7.79 -6.95
C VAL A 245 -2.95 -8.22 -6.07
N GLY A 246 -3.42 -7.33 -5.20
CA GLY A 246 -4.52 -7.58 -4.27
C GLY A 246 -5.79 -8.05 -4.96
N ALA A 247 -6.29 -7.25 -5.89
CA ALA A 247 -7.50 -7.55 -6.66
C ALA A 247 -7.38 -8.83 -7.48
N VAL A 248 -6.22 -9.05 -8.11
CA VAL A 248 -5.98 -10.26 -8.91
C VAL A 248 -5.97 -11.50 -8.00
N VAL A 249 -5.23 -11.47 -6.90
CA VAL A 249 -5.09 -12.62 -6.00
C VAL A 249 -6.40 -12.91 -5.27
N SER A 250 -7.06 -11.89 -4.70
CA SER A 250 -8.31 -12.09 -3.97
C SER A 250 -9.48 -12.45 -4.88
N GLY A 251 -9.57 -11.84 -6.07
CA GLY A 251 -10.56 -12.18 -7.09
C GLY A 251 -10.35 -13.58 -7.66
N ALA A 252 -9.09 -13.97 -7.95
CA ALA A 252 -8.76 -15.31 -8.39
C ALA A 252 -9.10 -16.35 -7.31
N LEU A 253 -8.77 -16.07 -6.04
CA LEU A 253 -9.13 -16.96 -4.94
C LEU A 253 -10.65 -17.13 -4.86
N ALA A 254 -11.42 -16.05 -5.01
CA ALA A 254 -12.88 -16.12 -5.01
C ALA A 254 -13.45 -17.00 -6.13
N VAL A 255 -12.91 -16.85 -7.34
CA VAL A 255 -13.32 -17.65 -8.51
C VAL A 255 -12.91 -19.11 -8.35
N VAL A 256 -11.72 -19.38 -7.81
CA VAL A 256 -11.25 -20.75 -7.56
C VAL A 256 -12.12 -21.42 -6.50
N VAL A 257 -12.41 -20.75 -5.39
CA VAL A 257 -13.30 -21.30 -4.36
C VAL A 257 -14.69 -21.58 -4.92
N ALA A 258 -15.25 -20.67 -5.72
CA ALA A 258 -16.54 -20.88 -6.37
C ALA A 258 -16.53 -22.07 -7.35
N LEU A 259 -15.49 -22.19 -8.17
CA LEU A 259 -15.28 -23.33 -9.08
C LEU A 259 -15.24 -24.64 -8.33
N VAL A 260 -14.54 -24.62 -7.20
CA VAL A 260 -14.25 -25.79 -6.42
C VAL A 260 -15.48 -26.31 -5.67
N THR A 261 -16.35 -25.41 -5.25
CA THR A 261 -17.45 -25.70 -4.33
C THR A 261 -18.81 -25.76 -4.99
N GLN A 262 -18.98 -25.04 -6.10
CA GLN A 262 -20.26 -24.86 -6.80
C GLN A 262 -20.16 -25.14 -8.31
N GLY A 263 -18.98 -25.54 -8.80
CA GLY A 263 -18.75 -25.90 -10.20
C GLY A 263 -18.51 -24.71 -11.15
N VAL A 264 -18.32 -25.03 -12.43
CA VAL A 264 -17.84 -24.09 -13.46
C VAL A 264 -18.81 -22.92 -13.72
N PHE A 265 -20.11 -23.19 -13.71
CA PHE A 265 -21.12 -22.15 -13.97
C PHE A 265 -21.06 -21.04 -12.93
N THR A 266 -21.04 -21.43 -11.64
CA THR A 266 -20.94 -20.48 -10.53
C THR A 266 -19.61 -19.74 -10.54
N ALA A 267 -18.50 -20.41 -10.88
CA ALA A 267 -17.19 -19.75 -11.03
C ALA A 267 -17.19 -18.64 -12.09
N VAL A 268 -17.81 -18.90 -13.25
CA VAL A 268 -17.92 -17.90 -14.32
C VAL A 268 -18.78 -16.72 -13.87
N LEU A 269 -19.86 -16.98 -13.12
CA LEU A 269 -20.71 -15.93 -12.59
C LEU A 269 -20.01 -15.13 -11.48
N THR A 270 -19.24 -15.78 -10.61
CA THR A 270 -18.35 -15.13 -9.64
C THR A 270 -17.31 -14.26 -10.33
N LEU A 271 -16.68 -14.74 -11.41
CA LEU A 271 -15.74 -13.95 -12.20
C LEU A 271 -16.44 -12.73 -12.80
N ALA A 272 -17.65 -12.89 -13.33
CA ALA A 272 -18.43 -11.77 -13.86
C ALA A 272 -18.76 -10.73 -12.77
N VAL A 273 -19.12 -11.17 -11.55
CA VAL A 273 -19.31 -10.28 -10.39
C VAL A 273 -18.03 -9.53 -10.05
N VAL A 274 -16.90 -10.23 -9.88
CA VAL A 274 -15.61 -9.62 -9.55
C VAL A 274 -15.22 -8.58 -10.59
N LEU A 275 -15.31 -8.93 -11.87
CA LEU A 275 -14.99 -8.01 -12.97
C LEU A 275 -15.96 -6.83 -13.01
N ALA A 276 -17.26 -7.04 -12.79
CA ALA A 276 -18.24 -5.96 -12.77
C ALA A 276 -17.94 -4.96 -11.64
N VAL A 277 -17.65 -5.45 -10.42
CA VAL A 277 -17.27 -4.60 -9.30
C VAL A 277 -15.95 -3.89 -9.59
N GLN A 278 -14.94 -4.58 -10.12
CA GLN A 278 -13.65 -3.98 -10.47
C GLN A 278 -13.78 -2.87 -11.53
N GLN A 279 -14.69 -3.04 -12.49
CA GLN A 279 -14.94 -2.04 -13.52
C GLN A 279 -15.65 -0.82 -12.95
N ILE A 280 -16.64 -1.02 -12.08
CA ILE A 280 -17.28 0.05 -11.31
C ILE A 280 -16.23 0.77 -10.45
N GLU A 281 -15.34 0.00 -9.81
CA GLU A 281 -14.26 0.52 -8.98
C GLU A 281 -13.34 1.46 -9.78
N GLY A 282 -12.79 0.96 -10.89
CA GLY A 282 -11.85 1.71 -11.73
C GLY A 282 -12.46 2.93 -12.41
N HIS A 283 -13.71 2.86 -12.86
CA HIS A 283 -14.34 3.94 -13.65
C HIS A 283 -15.13 4.95 -12.82
N ILE A 284 -15.66 4.56 -11.67
CA ILE A 284 -16.58 5.38 -10.87
C ILE A 284 -15.98 5.66 -9.49
N LEU A 285 -15.64 4.62 -8.73
CA LEU A 285 -15.25 4.78 -7.33
C LEU A 285 -13.87 5.43 -7.21
N GLN A 286 -12.89 5.01 -8.00
CA GLN A 286 -11.55 5.59 -7.94
C GLN A 286 -11.56 7.10 -8.28
N PRO A 287 -12.18 7.58 -9.37
CA PRO A 287 -12.29 9.01 -9.65
C PRO A 287 -13.07 9.79 -8.57
N PHE A 288 -14.08 9.19 -7.94
CA PHE A 288 -14.90 9.87 -6.94
C PHE A 288 -14.22 9.92 -5.56
N ILE A 289 -13.58 8.83 -5.15
CA ILE A 289 -13.01 8.65 -3.81
C ILE A 289 -11.57 9.16 -3.74
N LEU A 290 -10.73 8.78 -4.71
CA LEU A 290 -9.31 9.15 -4.75
C LEU A 290 -9.10 10.46 -5.53
N GLY A 291 -9.97 10.78 -6.49
CA GLY A 291 -10.05 12.07 -7.17
C GLY A 291 -8.70 12.65 -7.63
N ARG A 292 -8.55 13.97 -7.52
CA ARG A 292 -7.29 14.69 -7.87
C ARG A 292 -6.16 14.47 -6.86
N ALA A 293 -6.34 13.69 -5.79
CA ALA A 293 -5.41 13.63 -4.67
C ALA A 293 -4.11 12.90 -5.01
N VAL A 294 -4.10 12.00 -6.01
CA VAL A 294 -2.93 11.20 -6.41
C VAL A 294 -2.82 11.16 -7.94
N ARG A 295 -2.26 12.21 -8.55
CA ARG A 295 -1.92 12.21 -9.98
C ARG A 295 -0.59 11.50 -10.20
N VAL A 296 -0.59 10.18 -10.06
CA VAL A 296 0.59 9.34 -10.30
C VAL A 296 0.37 8.53 -11.57
N HIS A 297 1.38 8.47 -12.43
CA HIS A 297 1.31 7.69 -13.67
C HIS A 297 1.17 6.19 -13.36
N PRO A 298 0.28 5.43 -14.01
CA PRO A 298 0.08 4.00 -13.73
C PRO A 298 1.38 3.18 -13.78
N LEU A 299 2.25 3.46 -14.75
CA LEU A 299 3.57 2.81 -14.84
C LEU A 299 4.41 3.00 -13.56
N ALA A 300 4.39 4.20 -12.96
CA ALA A 300 5.14 4.46 -11.74
C ALA A 300 4.58 3.65 -10.55
N VAL A 301 3.25 3.47 -10.50
CA VAL A 301 2.59 2.60 -9.51
C VAL A 301 3.05 1.16 -9.67
N VAL A 302 2.95 0.60 -10.88
CA VAL A 302 3.32 -0.80 -11.17
C VAL A 302 4.79 -1.06 -10.84
N LEU A 303 5.69 -0.21 -11.33
CA LEU A 303 7.13 -0.37 -11.07
C LEU A 303 7.47 -0.23 -9.59
N SER A 304 6.79 0.67 -8.87
CA SER A 304 7.05 0.86 -7.44
C SER A 304 6.51 -0.29 -6.60
N VAL A 305 5.33 -0.84 -6.95
CA VAL A 305 4.79 -2.04 -6.29
C VAL A 305 5.70 -3.24 -6.54
N ALA A 306 6.15 -3.45 -7.77
CA ALA A 306 7.10 -4.51 -8.09
C ALA A 306 8.43 -4.35 -7.34
N ALA A 307 9.01 -3.14 -7.35
CA ALA A 307 10.25 -2.85 -6.63
C ALA A 307 10.09 -3.01 -5.11
N GLY A 308 9.00 -2.49 -4.53
CA GLY A 308 8.69 -2.63 -3.11
C GLY A 308 8.48 -4.10 -2.72
N GLY A 309 7.78 -4.87 -3.56
CA GLY A 309 7.61 -6.32 -3.43
C GLY A 309 8.94 -7.07 -3.39
N MET A 310 9.87 -6.73 -4.29
CA MET A 310 11.20 -7.37 -4.33
C MET A 310 12.08 -7.00 -3.13
N VAL A 311 12.00 -5.76 -2.62
CA VAL A 311 12.85 -5.28 -1.52
C VAL A 311 12.34 -5.74 -0.15
N ALA A 312 11.03 -5.65 0.07
CA ALA A 312 10.43 -5.77 1.38
C ALA A 312 9.19 -6.68 1.40
N GLY A 313 9.01 -7.52 0.37
CA GLY A 313 7.90 -8.44 0.25
C GLY A 313 6.55 -7.71 0.22
N ILE A 314 5.54 -8.34 0.82
CA ILE A 314 4.17 -7.83 0.87
C ILE A 314 4.12 -6.44 1.53
N GLY A 315 4.88 -6.23 2.62
CA GLY A 315 4.94 -4.93 3.31
C GLY A 315 5.44 -3.81 2.41
N GLY A 316 6.47 -4.08 1.60
CA GLY A 316 6.97 -3.11 0.62
C GLY A 316 5.98 -2.81 -0.51
N ALA A 317 5.25 -3.81 -0.99
CA ALA A 317 4.24 -3.65 -2.03
C ALA A 317 3.05 -2.77 -1.56
N VAL A 318 2.56 -2.97 -0.33
CA VAL A 318 1.49 -2.14 0.28
C VAL A 318 1.92 -0.69 0.40
N VAL A 319 3.17 -0.47 0.84
CA VAL A 319 3.69 0.86 1.17
C VAL A 319 4.12 1.65 -0.08
N ALA A 320 4.44 0.98 -1.17
CA ALA A 320 4.99 1.59 -2.38
C ALA A 320 4.15 2.74 -2.93
N VAL A 321 2.85 2.52 -3.11
CA VAL A 321 1.96 3.51 -3.73
C VAL A 321 1.77 4.78 -2.88
N PRO A 322 1.49 4.69 -1.56
CA PRO A 322 1.48 5.88 -0.70
C PRO A 322 2.81 6.64 -0.72
N LEU A 323 3.96 5.95 -0.75
CA LEU A 323 5.27 6.59 -0.84
C LEU A 323 5.44 7.37 -2.14
N VAL A 324 5.02 6.79 -3.28
CA VAL A 324 5.08 7.48 -4.58
C VAL A 324 4.16 8.71 -4.57
N ALA A 325 2.95 8.57 -4.03
CA ALA A 325 1.99 9.67 -3.92
C ALA A 325 2.55 10.83 -3.07
N VAL A 326 3.12 10.52 -1.91
CA VAL A 326 3.76 11.51 -1.02
C VAL A 326 4.96 12.16 -1.73
N THR A 327 5.82 11.37 -2.36
CA THR A 327 7.01 11.87 -3.07
C THR A 327 6.62 12.82 -4.18
N ASN A 328 5.62 12.46 -4.99
CA ASN A 328 5.10 13.30 -6.06
C ASN A 328 4.56 14.64 -5.52
N THR A 329 3.81 14.61 -4.41
CA THR A 329 3.30 15.83 -3.76
C THR A 329 4.43 16.72 -3.22
N VAL A 330 5.46 16.13 -2.60
CA VAL A 330 6.62 16.87 -2.09
C VAL A 330 7.38 17.52 -3.25
N VAL A 331 7.73 16.75 -4.28
CA VAL A 331 8.45 17.26 -5.46
C VAL A 331 7.66 18.36 -6.15
N GLY A 332 6.35 18.17 -6.34
CA GLY A 332 5.46 19.19 -6.90
C GLY A 332 5.45 20.47 -6.06
N SER A 333 5.33 20.35 -4.73
CA SER A 333 5.33 21.49 -3.81
C SER A 333 6.66 22.23 -3.76
N LEU A 334 7.79 21.53 -3.93
CA LEU A 334 9.12 22.16 -3.95
C LEU A 334 9.36 22.85 -5.29
N ARG A 335 8.93 22.26 -6.41
CA ARG A 335 8.99 22.88 -7.74
C ARG A 335 8.17 24.17 -7.79
N SER A 336 6.91 24.14 -7.33
CA SER A 336 6.08 25.34 -7.29
C SER A 336 6.69 26.44 -6.41
N TYR A 337 7.24 26.06 -5.25
CA TYR A 337 7.93 27.01 -4.37
C TYR A 337 9.15 27.65 -5.04
N SER A 338 9.95 26.87 -5.77
CA SER A 338 11.12 27.40 -6.50
C SER A 338 10.73 28.37 -7.62
N GLN A 339 9.63 28.09 -8.33
CA GLN A 339 9.10 28.95 -9.38
C GLN A 339 8.56 30.27 -8.81
N ASP A 340 7.75 30.20 -7.75
CA ASP A 340 7.25 31.40 -7.07
C ASP A 340 8.37 32.30 -6.57
N ARG A 341 9.46 31.69 -6.08
CA ARG A 341 10.63 32.43 -5.60
C ARG A 341 11.39 33.11 -6.74
N ALA A 342 11.54 32.43 -7.88
CA ALA A 342 12.16 33.00 -9.07
C ALA A 342 11.34 34.17 -9.63
N VAL A 343 10.01 34.04 -9.68
CA VAL A 343 9.11 35.14 -10.12
C VAL A 343 9.23 36.34 -9.20
N ARG A 344 9.19 36.15 -7.87
CA ARG A 344 9.35 37.26 -6.91
C ARG A 344 10.68 38.00 -7.07
N GLN A 345 11.76 37.27 -7.32
CA GLN A 345 13.08 37.87 -7.58
C GLN A 345 13.09 38.67 -8.90
N ALA A 346 12.45 38.18 -9.95
CA ALA A 346 12.31 38.91 -11.21
C ALA A 346 11.48 40.19 -11.06
N THR A 347 10.39 40.17 -10.29
CA THR A 347 9.54 41.35 -10.05
C THR A 347 10.28 42.43 -9.25
N THR A 348 11.05 42.03 -8.23
CA THR A 348 11.84 42.98 -7.41
C THR A 348 13.08 43.53 -8.12
N ALA A 349 13.54 42.89 -9.21
CA ALA A 349 14.65 43.35 -10.03
C ALA A 349 14.22 44.34 -11.14
N THR A 350 12.94 44.71 -11.25
CA THR A 350 12.48 45.72 -12.21
C THR A 350 12.97 47.11 -11.78
N PRO A 351 13.75 47.85 -12.60
CA PRO A 351 14.22 49.20 -12.25
C PRO A 351 13.04 50.18 -12.07
N PRO A 352 13.19 51.26 -11.27
CA PRO A 352 12.15 52.25 -11.13
C PRO A 352 11.81 52.86 -12.49
N ALA A 353 10.51 53.11 -12.70
CA ALA A 353 9.98 53.80 -13.86
C ALA A 353 10.80 55.07 -14.16
N GLN A 354 11.05 55.27 -15.44
CA GLN A 354 11.80 56.36 -16.04
C GLN A 354 11.52 57.71 -15.34
N THR A 355 12.59 58.39 -14.93
CA THR A 355 12.59 59.77 -14.45
C THR A 355 11.77 60.65 -15.40
N PRO A 356 10.88 61.53 -14.92
CA PRO A 356 10.13 62.43 -15.79
C PRO A 356 11.12 63.29 -16.58
N THR A 357 11.00 63.28 -17.91
CA THR A 357 11.76 64.13 -18.81
C THR A 357 11.60 65.59 -18.38
N GLU A 358 12.70 66.24 -17.99
CA GLU A 358 12.73 67.67 -17.66
C GLU A 358 12.28 68.51 -18.87
N PRO A 359 11.62 69.67 -18.66
CA PRO A 359 11.18 70.52 -19.76
C PRO A 359 12.39 71.14 -20.46
N SER A 360 12.44 70.98 -21.79
CA SER A 360 13.43 71.62 -22.65
C SER A 360 13.44 73.13 -22.47
N GLU A 361 14.50 73.68 -21.87
CA GLU A 361 14.85 75.10 -22.00
C GLU A 361 15.05 75.44 -23.48
N ALA A 362 14.28 76.40 -23.97
CA ALA A 362 14.47 76.99 -25.29
C ALA A 362 15.54 78.11 -25.20
N PRO A 363 16.46 78.23 -26.18
CA PRO A 363 17.41 79.32 -26.18
C PRO A 363 16.72 80.62 -26.62
N ALA A 364 17.11 81.71 -25.97
CA ALA A 364 16.70 83.06 -26.31
C ALA A 364 17.09 83.44 -27.75
N SER A 365 16.13 83.99 -28.49
CA SER A 365 16.33 84.87 -29.65
C SER A 365 15.15 85.79 -29.81
#